data_AF-A0A8J2P5L6-F1
#
_entry.id   AF-A0A8J2P5L6-F1
#
_cell.length_a   1.000
_cell.length_b   1.000
_cell.length_c   1.000
_cell.angle_alpha   90.00
_cell.angle_beta   90.00
_cell.angle_gamma   90.00
#
_symmetry.space_group_name_H-M   'P 1'
#
loop_
_entity.id
_entity.type
_entity.pdbx_description
1 polymer ?
#
loop_
_entity_poly.entity_id
_entity_poly.type
_entity_poly.pdbx_seq_one_letter_code
_entity_poly.pdbx_strand_id
1 'polypeptide(L)'
;LMAINSFLRPTSPEQLTSLLDGAPSLQRRILSACFFAYVEYVFHSSAFIIFTTFYPALAIFMTVINDLSYRHNHMSSDDLRTAINKFRVYRQMQIQIMMLNRIYNYSIFPFCKILGICMVVYCTYAAIKMSGIESFALGFLGIFLVMMLLSTFSFLAEFHFRSTRVLKEWDQQTHWDGNDYVYIRACLRTFRPLVANMRGYYYVDREMVLTLASILVVNTTNFLLMDN
;
A
#
# COMPACT_ATOMS: atom_id res chain seq x y z
N LEU A 1 -11.31 6.36 11.43
CA LEU A 1 -11.98 5.15 11.99
C LEU A 1 -13.51 5.28 12.01
N MET A 2 -14.11 6.31 12.63
CA MET A 2 -15.58 6.52 12.59
C MET A 2 -16.17 6.62 11.16
N ALA A 3 -15.50 7.31 10.24
CA ALA A 3 -15.97 7.44 8.85
C ALA A 3 -15.85 6.15 8.01
N ILE A 4 -14.93 5.25 8.39
CA ILE A 4 -14.79 3.93 7.77
C ILE A 4 -15.87 2.99 8.30
N ASN A 5 -16.18 3.06 9.60
CA ASN A 5 -17.28 2.31 10.22
C ASN A 5 -18.67 2.74 9.71
N SER A 6 -18.86 3.99 9.32
CA SER A 6 -20.13 4.42 8.70
C SER A 6 -20.25 3.99 7.23
N PHE A 7 -19.13 3.79 6.52
CA PHE A 7 -19.10 3.32 5.14
C PHE A 7 -19.11 1.78 5.02
N LEU A 8 -18.59 1.08 6.04
CA LEU A 8 -18.58 -0.38 6.16
C LEU A 8 -19.74 -0.91 7.00
N ARG A 9 -20.61 -0.05 7.55
CA ARG A 9 -21.86 -0.52 8.14
C ARG A 9 -22.65 -1.15 6.99
N PRO A 10 -22.93 -2.45 7.05
CA PRO A 10 -23.75 -3.07 6.02
C PRO A 10 -25.09 -2.34 6.00
N THR A 11 -25.39 -1.68 4.89
CA THR A 11 -26.77 -1.66 4.38
C THR A 11 -27.29 -3.07 4.57
N SER A 12 -28.42 -3.25 5.24
CA SER A 12 -28.87 -4.56 5.74
C SER A 12 -28.70 -5.65 4.66
N PRO A 13 -28.49 -6.93 5.04
CA PRO A 13 -28.40 -8.02 4.07
C PRO A 13 -29.50 -7.96 2.99
N GLU A 14 -30.69 -7.50 3.39
CA GLU A 14 -31.88 -7.22 2.58
C GLU A 14 -31.71 -6.06 1.57
N GLN A 15 -31.01 -4.98 1.94
CA GLN A 15 -30.67 -3.89 1.02
C GLN A 15 -29.61 -4.34 -0.01
N LEU A 16 -28.61 -5.11 0.43
CA LEU A 16 -27.62 -5.71 -0.47
C LEU A 16 -28.29 -6.70 -1.44
N THR A 17 -29.22 -7.53 -0.96
CA THR A 17 -30.02 -8.44 -1.82
C THR A 17 -30.98 -7.69 -2.73
N SER A 18 -31.66 -6.62 -2.29
CA SER A 18 -32.55 -5.82 -3.17
C SER A 18 -31.81 -5.12 -4.32
N LEU A 19 -30.57 -4.67 -4.08
CA LEU A 19 -29.65 -4.14 -5.10
C LEU A 19 -29.18 -5.23 -6.07
N LEU A 20 -29.07 -6.47 -5.58
CA LEU A 20 -28.71 -7.64 -6.37
C LEU A 20 -29.90 -8.21 -7.14
N ASP A 21 -31.11 -8.23 -6.59
CA ASP A 21 -32.31 -8.76 -7.24
C ASP A 21 -32.79 -7.87 -8.40
N GLY A 22 -32.43 -6.58 -8.37
CA GLY A 22 -32.58 -5.67 -9.50
C GLY A 22 -31.51 -5.80 -10.59
N ALA A 23 -30.46 -6.61 -10.39
CA ALA A 23 -29.32 -6.69 -11.31
C ALA A 23 -29.57 -7.73 -12.43
N PRO A 24 -29.13 -7.43 -13.67
CA PRO A 24 -29.37 -8.27 -14.86
C PRO A 24 -28.77 -9.68 -14.72
N SER A 25 -29.06 -10.55 -15.70
CA SER A 25 -28.73 -11.99 -15.72
C SER A 25 -27.35 -12.32 -15.11
N LEU A 26 -27.25 -13.49 -14.48
CA LEU A 26 -26.07 -13.94 -13.73
C LEU A 26 -24.72 -13.74 -14.46
N GLN A 27 -24.70 -13.97 -15.78
CA GLN A 27 -23.55 -13.67 -16.65
C GLN A 27 -23.09 -12.21 -16.56
N ARG A 28 -24.00 -11.23 -16.50
CA ARG A 28 -23.64 -9.82 -16.38
C ARG A 28 -23.01 -9.50 -15.02
N ARG A 29 -23.43 -10.19 -13.95
CA ARG A 29 -22.82 -10.01 -12.61
C ARG A 29 -21.39 -10.51 -12.58
N ILE A 30 -21.14 -11.70 -13.13
CA ILE A 30 -19.80 -12.27 -13.27
C ILE A 30 -18.93 -11.39 -14.17
N LEU A 31 -19.43 -10.97 -15.33
CA LEU A 31 -18.70 -10.07 -16.24
C LEU A 31 -18.34 -8.73 -15.59
N SER A 32 -19.26 -8.13 -14.83
CA SER A 32 -18.99 -6.90 -14.10
C SER A 32 -17.93 -7.12 -13.02
N ALA A 33 -18.01 -8.22 -12.29
CA ALA A 33 -17.02 -8.57 -11.27
C ALA A 33 -15.62 -8.78 -11.87
N CYS A 34 -15.53 -9.47 -13.00
CA CYS A 34 -14.29 -9.65 -13.75
C CYS A 34 -13.73 -8.33 -14.28
N PHE A 35 -14.59 -7.44 -14.80
CA PHE A 35 -14.16 -6.13 -15.29
C PHE A 35 -13.57 -5.27 -14.17
N PHE A 36 -14.25 -5.19 -13.03
CA PHE A 36 -13.75 -4.44 -11.88
C PHE A 36 -12.47 -5.08 -11.30
N ALA A 37 -12.39 -6.40 -11.24
CA ALA A 37 -11.18 -7.10 -10.83
C ALA A 37 -9.99 -6.84 -11.77
N TYR A 38 -10.24 -6.73 -13.07
CA TYR A 38 -9.21 -6.35 -14.06
C TYR A 38 -8.75 -4.91 -13.86
N VAL A 39 -9.68 -3.97 -13.66
CA VAL A 39 -9.35 -2.57 -13.37
C VAL A 39 -8.49 -2.47 -12.10
N GLU A 40 -8.88 -3.15 -11.03
CA GLU A 40 -8.08 -3.27 -9.81
C GLU A 40 -6.68 -3.83 -10.09
N TYR A 41 -6.60 -4.94 -10.84
CA TYR A 41 -5.35 -5.57 -11.21
C TYR A 41 -4.40 -4.63 -11.94
N VAL A 42 -4.90 -3.86 -12.91
CA VAL A 42 -4.07 -2.91 -13.67
C VAL A 42 -3.50 -1.83 -12.73
N PHE A 43 -4.30 -1.31 -11.80
CA PHE A 43 -3.85 -0.28 -10.87
C PHE A 43 -2.88 -0.80 -9.82
N HIS A 44 -3.16 -1.97 -9.23
CA HIS A 44 -2.28 -2.62 -8.26
C HIS A 44 -0.95 -3.02 -8.89
N SER A 45 -0.97 -3.60 -10.09
CA SER A 45 0.23 -3.96 -10.86
C SER A 45 1.06 -2.73 -11.23
N SER A 46 0.41 -1.64 -11.65
CA SER A 46 1.09 -0.38 -11.97
C SER A 46 1.77 0.22 -10.73
N ALA A 47 1.08 0.22 -9.59
CA ALA A 47 1.65 0.68 -8.33
C ALA A 47 2.83 -0.20 -7.93
N PHE A 48 2.67 -1.53 -8.02
CA PHE A 48 3.73 -2.47 -7.70
C PHE A 48 4.98 -2.26 -8.57
N ILE A 49 4.83 -2.15 -9.89
CA ILE A 49 5.96 -1.89 -10.81
C ILE A 49 6.67 -0.59 -10.44
N ILE A 50 5.92 0.49 -10.26
CA ILE A 50 6.51 1.81 -9.99
C ILE A 50 7.21 1.84 -8.62
N PHE A 51 6.61 1.30 -7.57
CA PHE A 51 7.27 1.27 -6.26
C PHE A 51 8.44 0.28 -6.23
N THR A 52 8.40 -0.79 -7.04
CA THR A 52 9.52 -1.73 -7.18
C THR A 52 10.74 -1.07 -7.81
N THR A 53 10.60 -0.13 -8.74
CA THR A 53 11.77 0.58 -9.30
C THR A 53 12.48 1.46 -8.26
N PHE A 54 11.77 1.94 -7.24
CA PHE A 54 12.35 2.71 -6.14
C PHE A 54 12.96 1.86 -5.03
N TYR A 55 12.63 0.56 -4.97
CA TYR A 55 13.04 -0.33 -3.90
C TYR A 55 14.55 -0.64 -3.87
N PRO A 56 15.22 -0.95 -5.00
CA PRO A 56 16.68 -1.14 -5.03
C PRO A 56 17.45 0.11 -4.61
N ALA A 57 16.95 1.30 -4.97
CA ALA A 57 17.58 2.55 -4.59
C ALA A 57 17.62 2.68 -3.06
N LEU A 58 16.52 2.39 -2.35
CA LEU A 58 16.49 2.38 -0.88
C LEU A 58 17.47 1.37 -0.27
N ALA A 59 17.61 0.19 -0.85
CA ALA A 59 18.56 -0.81 -0.38
C ALA A 59 20.02 -0.33 -0.53
N ILE A 60 20.36 0.25 -1.69
CA ILE A 60 21.68 0.84 -1.93
C ILE A 60 21.95 1.99 -0.96
N PHE A 61 20.95 2.82 -0.63
CA PHE A 61 21.11 3.87 0.38
C PHE A 61 21.49 3.32 1.74
N MET A 62 20.82 2.27 2.22
CA MET A 62 21.15 1.62 3.49
C MET A 62 22.59 1.12 3.51
N THR A 63 23.03 0.45 2.43
CA THR A 63 24.41 -0.05 2.35
C THR A 63 25.43 1.08 2.41
N VAL A 64 25.19 2.17 1.66
CA VAL A 64 26.11 3.32 1.64
C VAL A 64 26.15 4.04 2.98
N ILE A 65 25.01 4.22 3.65
CA ILE A 65 24.96 4.84 4.99
C ILE A 65 25.74 3.98 6.00
N ASN A 66 25.59 2.66 5.94
CA ASN A 66 26.31 1.76 6.83
C ASN A 66 27.82 1.75 6.56
N ASP A 67 28.25 1.80 5.30
CA ASP A 67 29.68 1.85 4.93
C ASP A 67 30.31 3.19 5.34
N LEU A 68 29.60 4.32 5.13
CA LEU A 68 30.03 5.64 5.58
C LEU A 68 30.12 5.73 7.11
N SER A 69 29.17 5.12 7.82
CA SER A 69 29.18 5.02 9.28
C SER A 69 30.40 4.27 9.80
N TYR A 70 30.74 3.14 9.16
CA TYR A 70 31.88 2.32 9.54
C TYR A 70 33.22 3.03 9.36
N ARG A 71 33.33 3.91 8.35
CA ARG A 71 34.56 4.64 8.00
C ARG A 71 34.68 6.01 8.66
N HIS A 72 33.82 6.29 9.64
CA HIS A 72 33.62 7.63 10.22
C HIS A 72 34.91 8.37 10.64
N ASN A 73 35.89 7.68 11.22
CA ASN A 73 37.15 8.30 11.67
C ASN A 73 38.13 8.67 10.53
N HIS A 74 37.87 8.21 9.31
CA HIS A 74 38.72 8.41 8.12
C HIS A 74 37.89 8.80 6.90
N MET A 75 36.82 9.57 7.10
CA MET A 75 35.93 9.95 6.01
C MET A 75 36.67 10.91 5.07
N SER A 76 36.92 10.47 3.84
CA SER A 76 37.60 11.28 2.83
C SER A 76 36.65 12.34 2.25
N SER A 77 37.22 13.36 1.59
CA SER A 77 36.40 14.33 0.83
C SER A 77 35.54 13.66 -0.25
N ASP A 78 35.97 12.52 -0.78
CA ASP A 78 35.23 11.76 -1.79
C ASP A 78 34.04 10.99 -1.18
N ASP A 79 34.19 10.51 0.06
CA ASP A 79 33.10 9.89 0.83
C ASP A 79 31.99 10.90 1.14
N LEU A 80 32.38 12.12 1.53
CA LEU A 80 31.45 13.22 1.75
C LEU A 80 30.71 13.62 0.46
N ARG A 81 31.43 13.72 -0.67
CA ARG A 81 30.82 13.98 -1.99
C ARG A 81 29.85 12.88 -2.38
N THR A 82 30.19 11.62 -2.09
CA THR A 82 29.31 10.46 -2.32
C THR A 82 28.05 10.57 -1.47
N ALA A 83 28.16 10.88 -0.18
CA ALA A 83 27.03 11.09 0.72
C ALA A 83 26.09 12.22 0.22
N ILE A 84 26.67 13.35 -0.23
CA ILE A 84 25.91 14.48 -0.78
C ILE A 84 25.16 14.10 -2.06
N ASN A 85 25.80 13.38 -2.97
CA ASN A 85 25.13 12.88 -4.18
C ASN A 85 23.97 11.95 -3.83
N LYS A 86 24.14 11.12 -2.79
CA LYS A 86 23.07 10.27 -2.28
C LYS A 86 21.91 11.09 -1.69
N PHE A 87 22.16 12.18 -0.97
CA PHE A 87 21.09 13.09 -0.54
C PHE A 87 20.26 13.65 -1.70
N ARG A 88 20.93 14.05 -2.79
CA ARG A 88 20.23 14.56 -3.97
C ARG A 88 19.33 13.49 -4.59
N VAL A 89 19.81 12.26 -4.70
CA VAL A 89 19.01 11.15 -5.25
C VAL A 89 17.82 10.82 -4.33
N TYR A 90 18.01 10.78 -3.01
CA TYR A 90 16.89 10.55 -2.08
C TYR A 90 15.83 11.66 -2.17
N ARG A 91 16.27 12.92 -2.29
CA ARG A 91 15.37 14.07 -2.52
C ARG A 91 14.61 13.95 -3.83
N GLN A 92 15.27 13.51 -4.90
CA GLN A 92 14.61 13.26 -6.18
C GLN A 92 13.54 12.16 -6.07
N MET A 93 13.84 11.07 -5.35
CA MET A 93 12.85 10.02 -5.08
C MET A 93 11.66 10.54 -4.28
N GLN A 94 11.88 11.39 -3.26
CA GLN A 94 10.78 12.05 -2.54
C GLN A 94 9.90 12.88 -3.46
N ILE A 95 10.50 13.68 -4.35
CA ILE A 95 9.75 14.51 -5.31
C ILE A 95 8.93 13.61 -6.24
N GLN A 96 9.53 12.55 -6.78
CA GLN A 96 8.85 11.61 -7.66
C GLN A 96 7.71 10.88 -6.95
N ILE A 97 7.90 10.45 -5.71
CA ILE A 97 6.86 9.79 -4.90
C ILE A 97 5.76 10.78 -4.49
N MET A 98 6.10 12.04 -4.23
CA MET A 98 5.10 13.08 -3.98
C MET A 98 4.25 13.34 -5.23
N MET A 99 4.86 13.41 -6.41
CA MET A 99 4.14 13.53 -7.69
C MET A 99 3.28 12.29 -7.95
N LEU A 100 3.83 11.10 -7.70
CA LEU A 100 3.12 9.83 -7.81
C LEU A 100 1.89 9.80 -6.89
N ASN A 101 2.07 10.14 -5.62
CA ASN A 101 0.98 10.25 -4.65
C ASN A 101 -0.08 11.24 -5.11
N ARG A 102 0.29 12.38 -5.73
CA ARG A 102 -0.70 13.30 -6.30
C ARG A 102 -1.50 12.63 -7.42
N ILE A 103 -0.83 11.99 -8.37
CA ILE A 103 -1.50 11.28 -9.48
C ILE A 103 -2.43 10.18 -8.95
N TYR A 104 -1.94 9.32 -8.06
CA TYR A 104 -2.74 8.24 -7.48
C TYR A 104 -3.89 8.75 -6.61
N ASN A 105 -3.71 9.83 -5.86
CA ASN A 105 -4.76 10.43 -5.02
C ASN A 105 -5.87 11.10 -5.83
N TYR A 106 -5.58 11.65 -7.01
CA TYR A 106 -6.58 12.28 -7.87
C TYR A 106 -7.29 11.29 -8.80
N SER A 107 -6.61 10.23 -9.25
CA SER A 107 -7.09 9.42 -10.37
C SER A 107 -7.65 8.05 -9.96
N ILE A 108 -7.17 7.43 -8.87
CA ILE A 108 -7.22 5.96 -8.73
C ILE A 108 -7.62 5.50 -7.32
N PHE A 109 -7.10 6.13 -6.26
CA PHE A 109 -7.07 5.49 -4.92
C PHE A 109 -8.41 5.40 -4.14
N PRO A 110 -9.27 6.44 -4.08
CA PRO A 110 -10.52 6.35 -3.32
C PRO A 110 -11.50 5.35 -3.95
N PHE A 111 -11.49 5.29 -5.29
CA PHE A 111 -12.37 4.41 -6.06
C PHE A 111 -11.91 2.96 -5.92
N CYS A 112 -10.62 2.67 -6.13
CA CYS A 112 -10.13 1.28 -6.13
C CYS A 112 -10.17 0.57 -4.77
N LYS A 113 -10.14 1.31 -3.66
CA LYS A 113 -10.12 0.71 -2.32
C LYS A 113 -11.48 0.28 -1.82
N ILE A 114 -12.45 1.16 -1.93
CA ILE A 114 -13.83 0.83 -1.57
C ILE A 114 -14.31 -0.22 -2.57
N LEU A 115 -14.06 -0.01 -3.86
CA LEU A 115 -14.45 -0.96 -4.89
C LEU A 115 -13.75 -2.32 -4.69
N GLY A 116 -12.43 -2.37 -4.49
CA GLY A 116 -11.68 -3.62 -4.27
C GLY A 116 -12.15 -4.38 -3.02
N ILE A 117 -12.35 -3.71 -1.89
CA ILE A 117 -12.88 -4.35 -0.66
C ILE A 117 -14.32 -4.81 -0.88
N CYS A 118 -15.17 -3.97 -1.48
CA CYS A 118 -16.55 -4.33 -1.81
C CYS A 118 -16.61 -5.51 -2.78
N MET A 119 -15.72 -5.57 -3.76
CA MET A 119 -15.63 -6.68 -4.72
C MET A 119 -15.14 -7.96 -4.07
N VAL A 120 -14.18 -7.89 -3.16
CA VAL A 120 -13.78 -9.05 -2.34
C VAL A 120 -14.96 -9.55 -1.51
N VAL A 121 -15.61 -8.66 -0.76
CA VAL A 121 -16.77 -9.00 0.08
C VAL A 121 -17.90 -9.61 -0.77
N TYR A 122 -18.17 -9.03 -1.93
CA TYR A 122 -19.15 -9.54 -2.89
C TYR A 122 -18.79 -10.93 -3.41
N CYS A 123 -17.55 -11.12 -3.89
CA CYS A 123 -17.08 -12.40 -4.41
C CYS A 123 -17.11 -13.48 -3.33
N THR A 124 -16.69 -13.17 -2.10
CA THR A 124 -16.75 -14.09 -0.96
C THR A 124 -18.19 -14.45 -0.60
N TYR A 125 -19.08 -13.46 -0.49
CA TYR A 125 -20.50 -13.70 -0.22
C TYR A 125 -21.16 -14.57 -1.31
N ALA A 126 -20.95 -14.21 -2.58
CA ALA A 126 -21.52 -14.94 -3.71
C ALA A 126 -20.97 -16.37 -3.81
N ALA A 127 -19.68 -16.58 -3.52
CA ALA A 127 -19.09 -17.90 -3.46
C ALA A 127 -19.72 -18.80 -2.37
N ILE A 128 -20.05 -18.22 -1.20
CA ILE A 128 -20.69 -18.96 -0.10
C ILE A 128 -22.15 -19.29 -0.45
N LYS A 129 -22.90 -18.33 -1.00
CA LYS A 129 -24.36 -18.45 -1.21
C LYS A 129 -24.77 -19.16 -2.50
N MET A 130 -23.89 -19.20 -3.50
CA MET A 130 -24.20 -19.86 -4.77
C MET A 130 -23.72 -21.31 -4.78
N SER A 131 -24.38 -22.16 -5.56
CA SER A 131 -23.98 -23.55 -5.80
C SER A 131 -23.47 -23.75 -7.22
N GLY A 132 -22.53 -24.67 -7.41
CA GLY A 132 -22.03 -25.05 -8.73
C GLY A 132 -20.77 -24.30 -9.17
N ILE A 133 -20.44 -24.38 -10.46
CA ILE A 133 -19.18 -23.89 -11.02
C ILE A 133 -18.98 -22.37 -10.86
N GLU A 134 -20.08 -21.63 -10.76
CA GLU A 134 -20.09 -20.17 -10.63
C GLU A 134 -19.62 -19.73 -9.23
N SER A 135 -20.00 -20.47 -8.19
CA SER A 135 -19.48 -20.26 -6.83
C SER A 135 -17.97 -20.47 -6.79
N PHE A 136 -17.47 -21.51 -7.47
CA PHE A 136 -16.04 -21.76 -7.57
C PHE A 136 -15.30 -20.62 -8.28
N ALA A 137 -15.83 -20.13 -9.40
CA ALA A 137 -15.25 -19.02 -10.16
C ALA A 137 -15.20 -17.72 -9.34
N LEU A 138 -16.30 -17.37 -8.64
CA LEU A 138 -16.36 -16.18 -7.79
C LEU A 138 -15.48 -16.33 -6.54
N GLY A 139 -15.39 -17.53 -5.97
CA GLY A 139 -14.51 -17.84 -4.85
C GLY A 139 -13.04 -17.67 -5.23
N PHE A 140 -12.63 -18.22 -6.38
CA PHE A 140 -11.29 -18.03 -6.92
C PHE A 140 -10.98 -16.55 -7.18
N LEU A 141 -11.91 -15.81 -7.80
CA LEU A 141 -11.77 -14.37 -8.04
C LEU A 141 -11.63 -13.58 -6.74
N GLY A 142 -12.41 -13.92 -5.71
CA GLY A 142 -12.32 -13.32 -4.39
C GLY A 142 -10.95 -13.54 -3.74
N ILE A 143 -10.45 -14.78 -3.74
CA ILE A 143 -9.12 -15.13 -3.22
C ILE A 143 -8.02 -14.38 -3.98
N PHE A 144 -8.11 -14.33 -5.31
CA PHE A 144 -7.16 -13.61 -6.14
C PHE A 144 -7.10 -12.11 -5.78
N LEU A 145 -8.26 -11.47 -5.63
CA LEU A 145 -8.35 -10.07 -5.23
C LEU A 145 -7.79 -9.82 -3.82
N VAL A 146 -8.08 -10.71 -2.85
CA VAL A 146 -7.51 -10.65 -1.50
C VAL A 146 -5.99 -10.72 -1.55
N MET A 147 -5.45 -11.71 -2.26
CA MET A 147 -4.00 -11.89 -2.37
C MET A 147 -3.34 -10.67 -3.01
N MET A 148 -3.92 -10.13 -4.08
CA MET A 148 -3.40 -8.96 -4.77
C MET A 148 -3.41 -7.70 -3.87
N LEU A 149 -4.52 -7.45 -3.17
CA LEU A 149 -4.65 -6.36 -2.22
C LEU A 149 -3.61 -6.48 -1.10
N LEU A 150 -3.57 -7.62 -0.41
CA LEU A 150 -2.64 -7.85 0.71
C LEU A 150 -1.18 -7.77 0.27
N SER A 151 -0.83 -8.32 -0.89
CA SER A 151 0.53 -8.27 -1.44
C SER A 151 0.97 -6.83 -1.72
N THR A 152 0.08 -6.05 -2.35
CA THR A 152 0.38 -4.65 -2.69
C THR A 152 0.53 -3.80 -1.43
N PHE A 153 -0.41 -3.89 -0.49
CA PHE A 153 -0.32 -3.12 0.75
C PHE A 153 0.86 -3.55 1.62
N SER A 154 1.19 -4.84 1.66
CA SER A 154 2.38 -5.34 2.38
C SER A 154 3.66 -4.78 1.78
N PHE A 155 3.76 -4.75 0.45
CA PHE A 155 4.91 -4.17 -0.24
C PHE A 155 5.05 -2.67 0.04
N LEU A 156 3.95 -1.91 -0.05
CA LEU A 156 3.94 -0.47 0.25
C LEU A 156 4.27 -0.19 1.73
N ALA A 157 3.77 -1.02 2.66
CA ALA A 157 4.09 -0.95 4.07
C ALA A 157 5.58 -1.22 4.35
N GLU A 158 6.15 -2.22 3.69
CA GLU A 158 7.58 -2.54 3.80
C GLU A 158 8.45 -1.45 3.19
N PHE A 159 8.04 -0.88 2.07
CA PHE A 159 8.69 0.28 1.44
C PHE A 159 8.71 1.49 2.40
N HIS A 160 7.58 1.79 3.04
CA HIS A 160 7.51 2.84 4.06
C HIS A 160 8.41 2.53 5.26
N PHE A 161 8.37 1.30 5.78
CA PHE A 161 9.21 0.86 6.90
C PHE A 161 10.70 1.04 6.59
N ARG A 162 11.16 0.58 5.43
CA ARG A 162 12.56 0.74 5.00
C ARG A 162 12.96 2.20 4.84
N SER A 163 12.10 3.02 4.24
CA SER A 163 12.38 4.45 4.09
C SER A 163 12.50 5.17 5.44
N THR A 164 11.71 4.76 6.43
CA THR A 164 11.79 5.27 7.81
C THR A 164 13.08 4.80 8.47
N ARG A 165 13.47 3.54 8.26
CA ARG A 165 14.71 2.98 8.79
C ARG A 165 15.94 3.70 8.24
N VAL A 166 15.97 4.01 6.94
CA VAL A 166 17.02 4.83 6.31
C VAL A 166 17.19 6.15 7.06
N LEU A 167 16.09 6.87 7.33
CA LEU A 167 16.15 8.16 8.01
C LEU A 167 16.57 8.03 9.49
N LYS A 168 16.11 6.98 10.18
CA LYS A 168 16.50 6.71 11.58
C LYS A 168 17.97 6.34 11.71
N GLU A 169 18.46 5.43 10.86
CA GLU A 169 19.87 5.05 10.85
C GLU A 169 20.77 6.25 10.56
N TRP A 170 20.27 7.23 9.77
CA TRP A 170 20.99 8.47 9.51
C TRP A 170 20.96 9.46 10.68
N ASP A 171 19.81 9.66 11.33
CA ASP A 171 19.69 10.57 12.48
C ASP A 171 20.48 10.08 13.71
N GLN A 172 20.61 8.76 13.86
CA GLN A 172 21.36 8.11 14.94
C GLN A 172 22.88 8.16 14.75
N GLN A 173 23.40 8.65 13.62
CA GLN A 173 24.84 8.89 13.42
C GLN A 173 25.30 10.13 14.20
N THR A 174 25.21 10.08 15.53
CA THR A 174 25.54 11.18 16.46
C THR A 174 27.03 11.48 16.59
N HIS A 175 27.89 10.73 15.91
CA HIS A 175 29.35 10.84 16.03
C HIS A 175 30.01 11.69 14.93
N TRP A 176 29.28 12.10 13.89
CA TRP A 176 29.85 12.88 12.80
C TRP A 176 30.25 14.29 13.28
N ASP A 177 31.52 14.49 13.63
CA ASP A 177 32.06 15.77 14.07
C ASP A 177 32.37 16.73 12.89
N GLY A 178 32.16 18.03 13.11
CA GLY A 178 32.55 19.10 12.18
C GLY A 178 31.41 20.03 11.71
N ASN A 179 31.77 21.19 11.15
CA ASN A 179 30.80 22.19 10.65
C ASN A 179 29.93 21.65 9.49
N ASP A 180 30.47 20.76 8.65
CA ASP A 180 29.73 20.14 7.54
C ASP A 180 28.60 19.21 8.02
N TYR A 181 28.74 18.64 9.21
CA TYR A 181 27.68 17.83 9.82
C TYR A 181 26.45 18.64 10.19
N VAL A 182 26.62 19.90 10.62
CA VAL A 182 25.50 20.79 10.96
C VAL A 182 24.60 20.98 9.72
N TYR A 183 25.19 21.14 8.55
CA TYR A 183 24.46 21.27 7.28
C TYR A 183 23.80 19.96 6.85
N ILE A 184 24.51 18.83 7.00
CA ILE A 184 23.96 17.51 6.69
C ILE A 184 22.77 17.19 7.62
N ARG A 185 22.89 17.44 8.91
CA ARG A 185 21.82 17.24 9.90
C ARG A 185 20.63 18.16 9.66
N ALA A 186 20.86 19.42 9.32
CA ALA A 186 19.81 20.34 8.91
C ALA A 186 19.07 19.83 7.65
N CYS A 187 19.82 19.34 6.66
CA CYS A 187 19.25 18.74 5.44
C CYS A 187 18.44 17.48 5.76
N LEU A 188 18.95 16.60 6.63
CA LEU A 188 18.30 15.36 7.05
C LEU A 188 16.94 15.60 7.70
N ARG A 189 16.85 16.61 8.58
CA ARG A 189 15.59 17.00 9.22
C ARG A 189 14.52 17.47 8.23
N THR A 190 14.90 17.88 7.02
CA THR A 190 13.94 18.22 5.96
C THR A 190 13.37 17.00 5.25
N PHE A 191 14.00 15.83 5.37
CA PHE A 191 13.53 14.62 4.73
C PHE A 191 12.39 13.96 5.52
N ARG A 192 11.39 13.48 4.77
CA ARG A 192 10.28 12.69 5.27
C ARG A 192 10.38 11.26 4.75
N PRO A 193 9.87 10.26 5.49
CA PRO A 193 9.76 8.90 4.98
C PRO A 193 9.03 8.88 3.64
N LEU A 194 9.46 7.97 2.76
CA LEU A 194 8.81 7.73 1.49
C LEU A 194 7.55 6.93 1.75
N VAL A 195 6.40 7.59 1.64
CA VAL A 195 5.08 7.01 1.92
C VAL A 195 4.23 6.94 0.67
N ALA A 196 3.45 5.87 0.53
CA ALA A 196 2.25 5.89 -0.29
C ALA A 196 1.14 6.56 0.55
N ASN A 197 0.89 7.85 0.31
CA ASN A 197 -0.06 8.66 1.07
C ASN A 197 -1.45 8.62 0.45
N MET A 198 -2.47 8.38 1.29
CA MET A 198 -3.88 8.38 0.88
C MET A 198 -4.58 9.66 1.25
N ARG A 199 -4.40 10.67 0.39
CA ARG A 199 -5.13 11.94 0.43
C ARG A 199 -5.16 12.60 1.82
N GLY A 200 -4.13 12.38 2.63
CA GLY A 200 -3.99 12.94 3.98
C GLY A 200 -4.78 12.24 5.09
N TYR A 201 -5.54 11.17 4.79
CA TYR A 201 -6.32 10.44 5.81
C TYR A 201 -5.49 9.39 6.56
N TYR A 202 -4.63 8.67 5.84
CA TYR A 202 -3.72 7.66 6.38
C TYR A 202 -2.63 7.33 5.33
N TYR A 203 -1.52 6.74 5.77
CA TYR A 203 -0.48 6.16 4.89
C TYR A 203 -0.53 4.64 4.99
N VAL A 204 -0.02 3.93 3.98
CA VAL A 204 0.09 2.46 4.07
C VAL A 204 1.22 2.10 5.04
N ASP A 205 0.86 1.46 6.14
CA ASP A 205 1.79 0.84 7.07
C ASP A 205 1.37 -0.59 7.40
N ARG A 206 2.16 -1.23 8.28
CA ARG A 206 1.92 -2.62 8.69
C ARG A 206 0.61 -2.76 9.46
N GLU A 207 0.23 -1.76 10.27
CA GLU A 207 -1.03 -1.77 11.02
C GLU A 207 -2.24 -1.72 10.09
N MET A 208 -2.17 -0.94 9.02
CA MET A 208 -3.20 -0.87 8.00
C MET A 208 -3.38 -2.22 7.28
N VAL A 209 -2.28 -2.93 6.97
CA VAL A 209 -2.34 -4.28 6.36
C VAL A 209 -3.05 -5.28 7.29
N LEU A 210 -2.70 -5.26 8.59
CA LEU A 210 -3.32 -6.12 9.60
C LEU A 210 -4.81 -5.79 9.78
N THR A 211 -5.16 -4.51 9.76
CA THR A 211 -6.55 -4.05 9.83
C THR A 211 -7.35 -4.55 8.63
N LEU A 212 -6.79 -4.44 7.42
CA LEU A 212 -7.42 -4.95 6.21
C LEU A 212 -7.64 -6.47 6.27
N ALA A 213 -6.61 -7.22 6.65
CA ALA A 213 -6.71 -8.67 6.81
C ALA A 213 -7.79 -9.05 7.84
N SER A 214 -7.86 -8.32 8.96
CA SER A 214 -8.86 -8.55 10.01
C SER A 214 -10.28 -8.29 9.51
N ILE A 215 -10.50 -7.19 8.76
CA ILE A 215 -11.81 -6.88 8.15
C ILE A 215 -12.24 -8.01 7.20
N LEU A 216 -11.32 -8.54 6.40
CA LEU A 216 -11.61 -9.61 5.45
C LEU A 216 -11.97 -10.92 6.17
N VAL A 217 -11.21 -11.30 7.20
CA VAL A 217 -11.49 -12.49 8.01
C VAL A 217 -12.83 -12.36 8.71
N VAL A 218 -13.09 -11.25 9.41
CA VAL A 218 -14.34 -11.02 10.15
C VAL A 218 -15.55 -11.08 9.23
N ASN A 219 -15.50 -10.41 8.06
CA ASN A 219 -16.60 -10.47 7.11
C ASN A 219 -16.83 -11.89 6.57
N THR A 220 -15.75 -12.59 6.21
CA THR A 220 -15.85 -13.98 5.73
C THR A 220 -16.47 -14.90 6.79
N THR A 221 -16.01 -14.81 8.04
CA THR A 221 -16.55 -15.59 9.16
C THR A 221 -18.02 -15.26 9.41
N ASN A 222 -18.40 -13.98 9.39
CA ASN A 222 -19.80 -13.59 9.58
C ASN A 222 -20.71 -14.17 8.49
N PHE A 223 -20.29 -14.18 7.22
CA PHE A 223 -21.07 -14.80 6.15
C PHE A 223 -21.21 -16.31 6.32
N LEU A 224 -20.16 -17.00 6.78
CA LEU A 224 -20.22 -18.44 7.06
C LEU A 224 -21.13 -18.77 8.25
N LEU A 225 -21.22 -17.88 9.24
CA LEU A 225 -22.05 -18.08 10.44
C LEU A 225 -23.53 -17.74 10.23
N MET A 226 -23.84 -16.80 9.32
CA MET A 226 -25.21 -16.37 9.00
C MET A 226 -25.98 -17.38 8.12
N ASP A 227 -25.38 -18.52 7.77
CA ASP A 227 -26.01 -19.64 7.04
C ASP A 227 -26.47 -20.80 7.95
N ASN A 228 -26.33 -20.65 9.27
CA ASN A 228 -26.96 -21.51 10.29
C ASN A 228 -28.17 -20.80 10.92
#